data_AF-A0A6H5FYU3-F1
#
_entry.id   AF-A0A6H5FYU3-F1
#
_cell.length_a   1.000
_cell.length_b   1.000
_cell.length_c   1.000
_cell.angle_alpha   90.00
_cell.angle_beta   90.00
_cell.angle_gamma   90.00
#
_symmetry.space_group_name_H-M   'P 1'
#
loop_
_entity.id
_entity.type
_entity.pdbx_description
1 polymer ?
#
loop_
_entity_poly.entity_id
_entity_poly.type
_entity_poly.pdbx_seq_one_letter_code
_entity_poly.pdbx_strand_id
1 'polypeptide(L)'
;EFTNDEAILSYGVNDEYTGVAYRIPLESLEGRPLAPHILTKNAAFSVNFGQEDVPWAQVQTNFTFLRNIPLEEATPGPRRPEKRSDCEVLL
;
A
#
# COMPACT_ATOMS: atom_id res chain seq x y z
N GLU A 1 -5.22 18.43 3.87
CA GLU A 1 -6.20 18.23 4.93
C GLU A 1 -6.78 16.83 4.77
N PHE A 2 -6.91 16.08 5.86
CA PHE A 2 -7.57 14.76 5.84
C PHE A 2 -9.07 14.98 5.88
N THR A 3 -9.80 14.32 4.99
CA THR A 3 -11.27 14.34 4.96
C THR A 3 -11.78 12.97 5.37
N ASN A 4 -13.03 12.89 5.81
CA ASN A 4 -13.65 11.60 6.15
C ASN A 4 -14.28 10.90 4.93
N ASP A 5 -14.21 11.53 3.76
CA ASP A 5 -14.92 11.09 2.55
C ASP A 5 -13.95 10.61 1.46
N GLU A 6 -12.64 10.84 1.61
CA GLU A 6 -11.62 10.47 0.64
C GLU A 6 -10.42 9.78 1.29
N ALA A 7 -9.91 8.74 0.62
CA ALA A 7 -8.58 8.22 0.87
C ALA A 7 -7.55 9.10 0.15
N ILE A 8 -6.57 9.61 0.90
CA ILE A 8 -5.50 10.47 0.36
C ILE A 8 -4.21 9.66 0.27
N LEU A 9 -3.65 9.59 -0.93
CA LEU A 9 -2.37 8.94 -1.18
C LEU A 9 -1.31 9.99 -1.49
N SER A 10 -0.21 9.93 -0.76
CA SER A 10 0.96 10.78 -0.93
C SER A 10 2.24 9.96 -0.78
N TYR A 11 3.36 10.53 -1.26
CA TYR A 11 4.64 9.85 -1.26
C TYR A 11 5.71 10.74 -0.62
N GLY A 12 6.73 10.08 -0.07
CA GLY A 12 7.99 10.70 0.30
C GLY A 12 9.11 10.07 -0.50
N VAL A 13 10.07 10.87 -0.95
CA VAL A 13 11.29 10.38 -1.60
C VAL A 13 12.46 10.81 -0.74
N ASN A 14 13.20 9.86 -0.16
CA ASN A 14 14.30 10.12 0.78
C ASN A 14 13.88 11.09 1.91
N ASP A 15 12.78 10.77 2.58
CA ASP A 15 12.15 11.57 3.65
C ASP A 15 11.56 12.93 3.23
N GLU A 16 11.67 13.34 1.95
CA GLU A 16 11.05 14.56 1.46
C GLU A 16 9.62 14.33 0.95
N TYR A 17 8.65 15.03 1.53
CA TYR A 17 7.24 14.97 1.14
C TYR A 17 7.01 15.56 -0.26
N THR A 18 6.39 14.79 -1.17
CA THR A 18 6.21 15.19 -2.57
C THR A 18 4.80 15.70 -2.90
N GLY A 19 3.95 15.93 -1.89
CA GLY A 19 2.56 16.33 -2.09
C GLY A 19 1.57 15.16 -2.23
N VAL A 20 0.29 15.51 -2.40
CA VAL A 20 -0.80 14.54 -2.62
C VAL A 20 -0.77 14.09 -4.08
N ALA A 21 -0.62 12.78 -4.29
CA ALA A 21 -0.66 12.18 -5.61
C ALA A 21 -2.10 11.85 -6.04
N TYR A 22 -2.89 11.28 -5.13
CA TYR A 22 -4.28 10.91 -5.42
C TYR A 22 -5.21 11.24 -4.26
N ARG A 23 -6.45 11.56 -4.61
CA ARG A 23 -7.61 11.60 -3.73
C ARG A 23 -8.64 10.65 -4.30
N ILE A 24 -9.06 9.67 -3.52
CA ILE A 24 -9.97 8.62 -3.95
C ILE A 24 -11.22 8.71 -3.08
N PRO A 25 -12.40 9.03 -3.64
CA PRO A 25 -13.65 9.01 -2.88
C PRO A 25 -13.88 7.62 -2.27
N LEU A 26 -14.16 7.55 -0.97
CA LEU A 26 -14.35 6.27 -0.28
C LEU A 26 -15.53 5.48 -0.85
N GLU A 27 -16.56 6.16 -1.35
CA GLU A 27 -17.69 5.53 -2.05
C GLU A 27 -17.25 4.73 -3.29
N SER A 28 -16.23 5.20 -4.02
CA SER A 28 -15.73 4.53 -5.23
C SER A 28 -14.96 3.24 -4.93
N LEU A 29 -14.50 3.07 -3.68
CA LEU A 29 -13.88 1.84 -3.24
C LEU A 29 -14.90 0.73 -3.00
N GLU A 30 -16.19 1.05 -2.85
CA GLU A 30 -17.26 0.09 -2.58
C GLU A 30 -16.95 -0.80 -1.35
N GLY A 31 -16.31 -0.22 -0.33
CA GLY A 31 -15.86 -0.93 0.87
C GLY A 31 -14.68 -1.89 0.66
N ARG A 32 -14.07 -1.92 -0.53
CA ARG A 32 -12.90 -2.76 -0.80
C ARG A 32 -11.65 -2.13 -0.18
N PRO A 33 -10.80 -2.94 0.48
CA PRO A 33 -9.55 -2.46 1.06
C PRO A 33 -8.54 -2.09 -0.02
N LEU A 34 -7.64 -1.16 0.30
CA LEU A 34 -6.47 -0.88 -0.51
C LEU A 34 -5.31 -1.79 -0.08
N ALA A 35 -4.68 -2.45 -1.04
CA ALA A 35 -3.49 -3.25 -0.83
C ALA A 35 -2.28 -2.57 -1.49
N PRO A 36 -1.09 -2.59 -0.86
CA PRO A 36 0.14 -2.16 -1.53
C PRO A 36 0.36 -2.99 -2.81
N HIS A 37 0.61 -2.30 -3.92
CA HIS A 37 0.90 -2.93 -5.20
C HIS A 37 2.17 -2.33 -5.80
N ILE A 38 3.09 -3.18 -6.22
CA ILE A 38 4.35 -2.77 -6.83
C ILE A 38 4.48 -3.51 -8.16
N LEU A 39 4.59 -2.76 -9.25
CA LEU A 39 4.91 -3.27 -10.58
C LEU A 39 6.31 -2.79 -10.94
N THR A 40 7.20 -3.71 -11.32
CA THR A 40 8.55 -3.38 -11.77
C THR A 40 8.87 -4.02 -13.10
N LYS A 41 9.83 -3.45 -13.82
CA LYS A 41 10.36 -3.99 -15.08
C LYS A 41 11.87 -4.00 -15.01
N ASN A 42 12.45 -5.20 -14.97
CA ASN A 42 13.90 -5.41 -14.91
C ASN A 42 14.59 -4.67 -13.73
N ALA A 43 13.95 -4.70 -12.54
CA ALA A 43 14.49 -4.06 -11.34
C ALA A 43 14.42 -5.02 -10.15
N ALA A 44 15.47 -5.01 -9.33
CA ALA A 44 15.47 -5.60 -8.01
C ALA A 44 15.07 -4.54 -7.00
N PHE A 45 14.19 -4.88 -6.07
CA PHE A 45 13.76 -4.00 -5.00
C PHE A 45 13.46 -4.81 -3.74
N SER A 46 13.50 -4.12 -2.60
CA SER A 46 13.07 -4.63 -1.31
C SER A 46 12.02 -3.67 -0.75
N VAL A 47 11.08 -4.19 0.03
CA VAL A 47 10.00 -3.38 0.61
C VAL A 47 10.01 -3.56 2.11
N ASN A 48 9.91 -2.46 2.86
CA ASN A 48 9.77 -2.47 4.30
C ASN A 48 8.37 -2.08 4.74
N PHE A 49 7.54 -3.08 5.10
CA PHE A 49 6.20 -2.87 5.66
C PHE A 49 6.22 -2.77 7.19
N GLY A 50 7.40 -2.60 7.80
CA GLY A 50 7.64 -2.62 9.25
C GLY A 50 8.22 -3.94 9.76
N GLN A 51 8.73 -4.81 8.87
CA GLN A 51 9.34 -6.07 9.30
C GLN A 51 10.81 -5.95 9.73
N GLU A 52 11.48 -4.86 9.39
CA GLU A 52 12.86 -4.57 9.84
C GLU A 52 12.87 -3.96 11.24
N ASP A 53 13.93 -4.26 12.03
CA ASP A 53 14.10 -3.69 13.38
C ASP A 53 14.29 -2.17 13.35
N VAL A 54 14.96 -1.66 12.31
CA VAL A 54 15.20 -0.23 12.10
C VAL A 54 14.43 0.23 10.85
N PRO A 55 13.53 1.22 10.98
CA PRO A 55 12.87 1.85 9.83
C PRO A 55 13.89 2.41 8.83
N TRP A 56 13.64 2.22 7.53
CA TRP A 56 14.52 2.79 6.48
C TRP A 56 14.30 4.30 6.26
N ALA A 57 13.16 4.80 6.72
CA ALA A 57 12.74 6.19 6.59
C ALA A 57 12.05 6.61 7.89
N GLN A 58 11.99 7.92 8.15
CA GLN A 58 11.29 8.42 9.31
C GLN A 58 9.78 8.18 9.20
N VAL A 59 9.20 7.53 10.21
CA VAL A 59 7.74 7.37 10.30
C VAL A 59 7.10 8.74 10.53
N GLN A 60 6.20 9.11 9.64
CA GLN A 60 5.51 10.40 9.68
C GLN A 60 4.45 10.43 10.79
N THR A 61 4.21 11.61 11.36
CA THR A 61 3.18 11.80 12.38
C THR A 61 1.80 11.36 11.86
N ASN A 62 1.07 10.57 12.67
CA ASN A 62 -0.23 9.96 12.32
C ASN A 62 -0.17 8.85 11.27
N PHE A 63 1.01 8.37 10.89
CA PHE A 63 1.18 7.19 10.06
C PHE A 63 1.77 6.04 10.88
N THR A 64 1.46 4.82 10.49
CA THR A 64 2.02 3.59 11.07
C THR A 64 2.38 2.61 9.96
N PHE A 65 3.24 1.65 10.27
CA PHE A 65 3.57 0.57 9.35
C PHE A 65 2.41 -0.39 9.17
N LEU A 66 2.26 -0.94 7.96
CA LEU A 66 1.22 -1.91 7.64
C LEU A 66 1.25 -3.13 8.57
N ARG A 67 2.45 -3.58 8.97
CA ARG A 67 2.62 -4.71 9.89
C ARG A 67 1.98 -4.48 11.27
N ASN A 68 1.79 -3.23 11.67
CA ASN A 68 1.19 -2.90 12.96
C ASN A 68 -0.35 -2.94 12.94
N ILE A 69 -0.97 -3.13 11.78
CA ILE A 69 -2.42 -3.27 11.66
C ILE A 69 -2.83 -4.66 12.19
N PRO A 70 -3.80 -4.75 13.13
CA PRO A 70 -4.31 -6.03 13.62
C PRO A 70 -4.86 -6.91 12.49
N LEU A 71 -4.65 -8.22 12.58
CA LEU A 71 -5.12 -9.15 11.55
C LEU A 71 -6.66 -9.21 11.46
N GLU A 72 -7.34 -8.89 12.55
CA GLU A 72 -8.79 -8.83 12.65
C GLU A 72 -9.38 -7.67 11.82
N GLU A 73 -8.59 -6.63 11.59
CA GLU A 73 -8.95 -5.45 10.79
C GLU A 73 -8.42 -5.56 9.34
N ALA A 74 -7.56 -6.53 9.07
CA ALA A 74 -6.95 -6.74 7.76
C ALA A 74 -7.77 -7.70 6.89
N THR A 75 -7.88 -7.38 5.60
CA THR A 75 -8.44 -8.32 4.62
C THR A 75 -7.31 -9.16 4.00
N PRO A 76 -7.45 -10.49 3.90
CA PRO A 76 -6.47 -11.33 3.23
C PRO A 76 -6.26 -10.89 1.77
N GLY A 77 -5.01 -10.79 1.35
CA GLY A 77 -4.66 -10.53 -0.04
C GLY A 77 -5.12 -11.66 -0.98
N PRO A 78 -5.15 -11.39 -2.30
CA PRO A 78 -5.51 -12.40 -3.29
C PRO A 78 -4.59 -13.62 -3.17
N ARG A 79 -5.19 -14.81 -3.16
CA ARG A 79 -4.44 -16.06 -3.13
C ARG A 79 -3.85 -16.31 -4.50
N ARG A 80 -2.66 -16.90 -4.51
CA ARG A 80 -2.05 -17.42 -5.73
C ARG A 80 -3.08 -18.31 -6.46
N PRO A 81 -3.26 -18.13 -7.79
CA PRO A 81 -4.09 -19.04 -8.56
C PRO A 81 -3.57 -20.48 -8.48
N GLU A 82 -4.47 -21.46 -8.35
CA GLU A 82 -4.10 -22.87 -8.25
C GLU A 82 -3.48 -23.37 -9.56
N LYS A 83 -4.00 -22.92 -10.70
CA LYS A 83 -3.56 -23.34 -12.03
C LYS A 83 -2.94 -22.18 -12.78
N ARG A 84 -1.98 -22.51 -13.65
CA ARG A 84 -1.36 -21.53 -14.57
C ARG A 84 -2.37 -20.89 -15.52
N SER A 85 -3.44 -21.61 -15.89
CA SER A 85 -4.53 -21.08 -16.72
C SER A 85 -5.26 -19.91 -16.10
N ASP A 86 -5.19 -19.80 -14.77
CA ASP A 86 -5.90 -18.81 -13.98
C ASP A 86 -4.98 -17.62 -13.66
N CYS A 87 -3.72 -17.65 -14.14
CA CYS A 87 -2.82 -16.52 -14.07
C CYS A 87 -3.18 -15.49 -15.15
N GLU A 88 -3.37 -14.25 -14.73
CA GLU A 88 -3.44 -13.12 -15.65
C GLU A 88 -2.03 -12.73 -16.11
N VAL A 89 -1.82 -12.62 -17.42
CA VAL A 89 -0.58 -12.10 -17.99
C VAL A 89 -0.78 -10.61 -18.23
N LEU A 90 -0.12 -9.79 -17.42
CA LEU A 90 0.02 -8.36 -17.68
C LEU A 90 1.07 -8.19 -18.78
N LEU A 91 0.63 -7.89 -20.01
CA LEU A 91 1.47 -7.63 -21.18
C LEU A 91 1.97 -6.18 -21.22
#